data_AF-A0AAX1QKW0-F1
#
_entry.id   AF-A0AAX1QKW0-F1
#
_cell.length_a   1.000
_cell.length_b   1.000
_cell.length_c   1.000
_cell.angle_alpha   90.00
_cell.angle_beta   90.00
_cell.angle_gamma   90.00
#
_symmetry.space_group_name_H-M   'P 1'
#
loop_
_entity.id
_entity.type
_entity.pdbx_description
1 polymer ?
#
loop_
_entity_poly.entity_id
_entity_poly.type
_entity_poly.pdbx_seq_one_letter_code
_entity_poly.pdbx_strand_id
1 'polypeptide(L)'
;MFSIAGIDLLEQELLDNERTLLEILLQDKTTKKNIIWATDDYAELGEPYSFKKEILPELVTGEQDSLIQPRVEKALEHQTNRTRDKAEVFTPSWICNAQNNLVDEQWFGRKDVFNIQKEMSWKATADKIAFPDDRQHTWQKYVDAQRLEISCGEAPYLVSRYDTVTGETIPISQRIGLLDRKLRVVSENTDTEEEWFTWTKRAFQSVYGFEYQGDSLLLARENLFVTFVEVYRERFGKLPHLRQMKVIANIIAWNLWQMDGTKYVVPGSCRETRIEIFSMFGTEEQIDLCPGCKSGNIRAHNGIYSVIKDWRSNQTMTFLSMVRGGKANGGV
;
A
#
# COMPACT_ATOMS: atom_id res chain seq x y z
N MET A 1 4.70 22.78 -9.94
CA MET A 1 5.91 21.92 -10.00
C MET A 1 5.91 21.17 -8.68
N PHE A 2 5.82 19.84 -8.64
CA PHE A 2 5.88 19.07 -7.39
C PHE A 2 7.06 19.54 -6.54
N SER A 3 6.81 20.01 -5.32
CA SER A 3 7.86 20.22 -4.34
C SER A 3 8.15 18.84 -3.75
N ILE A 4 9.00 18.09 -4.43
CA ILE A 4 9.50 16.80 -3.91
C ILE A 4 10.51 17.01 -2.75
N ALA A 5 10.51 18.20 -2.15
CA ALA A 5 11.42 18.60 -1.08
C ALA A 5 10.74 18.35 0.28
N GLY A 6 10.43 17.09 0.57
CA GLY A 6 9.72 16.71 1.79
C GLY A 6 9.54 15.20 1.92
N ILE A 7 9.40 14.76 3.17
CA ILE A 7 8.96 13.41 3.56
C ILE A 7 7.49 13.27 3.17
N ASP A 8 6.70 14.26 3.56
CA ASP A 8 5.30 14.37 3.20
C ASP A 8 5.13 14.90 1.76
N LEU A 9 4.07 14.44 1.10
CA LEU A 9 3.57 15.02 -0.13
C LEU A 9 2.23 15.65 0.19
N LEU A 10 2.22 16.98 0.28
CA LEU A 10 1.00 17.75 0.47
C LEU A 10 -0.03 17.38 -0.60
N GLU A 11 -1.23 16.99 -0.19
CA GLU A 11 -2.31 16.58 -1.09
C GLU A 11 -2.74 17.72 -2.02
N GLN A 12 -2.58 18.97 -1.58
CA GLN A 12 -2.75 20.18 -2.36
C GLN A 12 -1.78 20.21 -3.53
N GLU A 13 -0.55 19.71 -3.39
CA GLU A 13 0.36 19.58 -4.53
C GLU A 13 -0.13 18.55 -5.55
N LEU A 14 -0.74 17.46 -5.11
CA LEU A 14 -1.39 16.52 -6.03
C LEU A 14 -2.58 17.18 -6.75
N LEU A 15 -3.41 17.93 -6.02
CA LEU A 15 -4.53 18.67 -6.60
C LEU A 15 -4.09 19.74 -7.61
N ASP A 16 -3.10 20.55 -7.23
CA ASP A 16 -2.60 21.68 -8.01
C ASP A 16 -1.91 21.22 -9.29
N ASN A 17 -1.29 20.04 -9.27
CA ASN A 17 -0.78 19.42 -10.49
C ASN A 17 -1.94 18.83 -11.30
N GLU A 18 -2.81 17.99 -10.71
CA GLU A 18 -4.02 17.45 -11.35
C GLU A 18 -4.96 16.79 -10.31
N ARG A 19 -6.13 17.39 -10.04
CA ARG A 19 -7.20 16.82 -9.18
C ARG A 19 -7.49 15.34 -9.45
N THR A 20 -7.39 14.93 -10.71
CA THR A 20 -7.64 13.55 -11.14
C THR A 20 -6.65 12.52 -10.57
N LEU A 21 -5.45 12.90 -10.14
CA LEU A 21 -4.48 11.97 -9.54
C LEU A 21 -4.88 11.58 -8.11
N LEU A 22 -5.21 12.57 -7.27
CA LEU A 22 -5.69 12.32 -5.91
C LEU A 22 -6.98 11.50 -5.91
N GLU A 23 -7.91 11.81 -6.81
CA GLU A 23 -9.15 11.02 -6.99
C GLU A 23 -8.86 9.54 -7.35
N ILE A 24 -7.85 9.27 -8.18
CA ILE A 24 -7.44 7.89 -8.49
C ILE A 24 -6.82 7.22 -7.26
N LEU A 25 -5.96 7.93 -6.52
CA LEU A 25 -5.28 7.41 -5.34
C LEU A 25 -6.23 7.22 -4.15
N LEU A 26 -7.35 7.93 -4.06
CA LEU A 26 -8.38 7.70 -3.06
C LEU A 26 -9.33 6.56 -3.41
N GLN A 27 -9.37 6.12 -4.68
CA GLN A 27 -10.34 5.13 -5.11
C GLN A 27 -10.14 3.76 -4.44
N ASP A 28 -11.22 3.21 -3.90
CA ASP A 28 -11.32 1.80 -3.52
C ASP A 28 -11.92 0.99 -4.68
N LYS A 29 -11.13 0.04 -5.17
CA LYS A 29 -11.54 -0.83 -6.28
C LYS A 29 -12.58 -1.86 -5.87
N THR A 30 -12.74 -2.14 -4.56
CA THR A 30 -13.76 -3.05 -4.04
C THR A 30 -15.14 -2.41 -4.06
N THR A 31 -15.29 -1.27 -3.39
CA THR A 31 -16.59 -0.58 -3.25
C THR A 31 -16.93 0.33 -4.42
N LYS A 32 -15.97 0.63 -5.31
CA LYS A 32 -16.08 1.61 -6.41
C LYS A 32 -16.32 3.05 -5.93
N LYS A 33 -16.03 3.30 -4.66
CA LYS A 33 -16.10 4.57 -3.94
C LYS A 33 -14.67 4.99 -3.56
N ASN A 34 -14.51 6.00 -2.70
CA ASN A 34 -13.21 6.24 -2.08
C ASN A 34 -12.98 5.29 -0.90
N ILE A 35 -11.72 5.14 -0.50
CA ILE A 35 -11.36 4.54 0.78
C ILE A 35 -12.02 5.30 1.92
N ILE A 36 -12.32 4.62 3.02
CA ILE A 36 -12.95 5.22 4.20
C ILE A 36 -11.91 5.54 5.26
N TRP A 37 -12.21 6.43 6.21
CA TRP A 37 -11.30 6.73 7.32
C TRP A 37 -10.92 5.47 8.12
N ALA A 38 -11.89 4.63 8.47
CA ALA A 38 -11.72 3.43 9.30
C ALA A 38 -10.98 3.70 10.63
N THR A 39 -11.08 4.93 11.11
CA THR A 39 -10.59 5.40 12.41
C THR A 39 -11.48 6.54 12.90
N ASP A 40 -11.50 6.78 14.21
CA ASP A 40 -12.22 7.89 14.84
C ASP A 40 -11.27 9.05 15.23
N ASP A 41 -9.99 8.97 14.85
CA ASP A 41 -8.97 9.99 15.20
C ASP A 41 -9.34 11.40 14.72
N TYR A 42 -10.18 11.49 13.70
CA TYR A 42 -10.59 12.73 13.06
C TYR A 42 -12.05 13.11 13.39
N ALA A 43 -12.75 12.33 14.22
CA ALA A 43 -14.18 12.49 14.45
C ALA A 43 -14.56 13.87 15.04
N GLU A 44 -13.64 14.52 15.75
CA GLU A 44 -13.82 15.88 16.30
C GLU A 44 -13.95 16.95 15.22
N LEU A 45 -13.45 16.70 14.00
CA LEU A 45 -13.58 17.61 12.85
C LEU A 45 -14.98 17.54 12.21
N GLY A 46 -15.83 16.61 12.66
CA GLY A 46 -17.24 16.52 12.29
C GLY A 46 -17.63 15.21 11.59
N GLU A 47 -18.91 15.13 11.23
CA GLU A 47 -19.52 13.91 10.67
C GLU A 47 -18.80 13.34 9.43
N PRO A 48 -18.28 14.15 8.48
CA PRO A 48 -17.55 13.65 7.32
C PRO A 48 -16.24 12.90 7.64
N TYR A 49 -15.70 13.06 8.85
CA TYR A 49 -14.47 12.43 9.32
C TYR A 49 -14.70 11.17 10.16
N SER A 50 -15.96 10.73 10.28
CA SER A 50 -16.31 9.55 11.06
C SER A 50 -15.85 8.24 10.41
N PHE A 51 -15.68 7.20 11.23
CA PHE A 51 -15.13 5.89 10.85
C PHE A 51 -15.57 5.33 9.49
N LYS A 52 -16.87 5.38 9.17
CA LYS A 52 -17.44 4.76 7.95
C LYS A 52 -17.49 5.70 6.74
N LYS A 53 -17.02 6.94 6.87
CA LYS A 53 -17.10 7.94 5.81
C LYS A 53 -15.93 7.84 4.85
N GLU A 54 -16.23 8.14 3.61
CA GLU A 54 -15.27 8.21 2.50
C GLU A 54 -14.33 9.40 2.72
N ILE A 55 -13.03 9.20 2.47
CA ILE A 55 -12.07 10.28 2.40
C ILE A 55 -12.29 10.98 1.05
N LEU A 56 -12.88 12.17 1.09
CA LEU A 56 -13.10 13.00 -0.10
C LEU A 56 -11.90 13.94 -0.30
N PRO A 57 -11.52 14.29 -1.54
CA PRO A 57 -10.40 15.20 -1.80
C PRO A 57 -10.47 16.50 -0.99
N GLU A 58 -11.65 17.10 -0.88
CA GLU A 58 -11.88 18.34 -0.12
C GLU A 58 -11.66 18.22 1.40
N LEU A 59 -11.63 17.01 1.96
CA LEU A 59 -11.39 16.78 3.40
C LEU A 59 -9.91 16.69 3.76
N VAL A 60 -9.03 16.61 2.76
CA VAL A 60 -7.59 16.41 2.94
C VAL A 60 -6.77 17.45 2.17
N THR A 61 -7.41 18.52 1.70
CA THR A 61 -6.77 19.56 0.87
C THR A 61 -7.20 20.95 1.34
N GLY A 62 -6.62 22.00 0.75
CA GLY A 62 -6.89 23.38 1.15
C GLY A 62 -6.46 23.64 2.59
N GLU A 63 -7.40 24.00 3.46
CA GLU A 63 -7.10 24.22 4.89
C GLU A 63 -6.74 22.92 5.64
N GLN A 64 -7.01 21.76 5.03
CA GLN A 64 -6.76 20.42 5.61
C GLN A 64 -5.57 19.70 4.96
N ASP A 65 -4.74 20.39 4.18
CA ASP A 65 -3.56 19.86 3.47
C ASP A 65 -2.43 19.30 4.37
N SER A 66 -2.60 19.40 5.68
CA SER A 66 -1.67 18.85 6.68
C SER A 66 -2.38 17.90 7.64
N LEU A 67 -3.55 17.38 7.24
CA LEU A 67 -4.37 16.53 8.09
C LEU A 67 -3.85 15.08 8.12
N ILE A 68 -3.51 14.56 6.93
CA ILE A 68 -2.88 13.27 6.76
C ILE A 68 -1.41 13.55 6.53
N GLN A 69 -0.58 13.12 7.46
CA GLN A 69 0.86 13.37 7.42
C GLN A 69 1.61 12.11 7.83
N PRO A 70 2.85 11.93 7.34
CA PRO A 70 3.78 10.95 7.85
C PRO A 70 3.79 10.99 9.36
N ARG A 71 3.76 9.82 9.96
CA ARG A 71 3.55 9.70 11.38
C ARG A 71 4.63 10.36 12.23
N VAL A 72 5.86 10.43 11.71
CA VAL A 72 6.98 11.16 12.35
C VAL A 72 6.70 12.66 12.50
N GLU A 73 5.83 13.22 11.66
CA GLU A 73 5.43 14.63 11.69
C GLU A 73 4.20 14.87 12.58
N LYS A 74 3.42 13.83 12.91
CA LYS A 74 2.28 13.94 13.84
C LYS A 74 2.75 14.23 15.27
N ALA A 75 1.95 14.96 16.06
CA ALA A 75 2.29 15.24 17.45
C ALA A 75 2.45 13.95 18.30
N LEU A 76 3.39 13.97 19.24
CA LEU A 76 3.80 12.81 20.04
C LEU A 76 2.64 12.13 20.80
N GLU A 77 1.63 12.91 21.21
CA GLU A 77 0.43 12.42 21.88
C GLU A 77 -0.44 11.55 20.96
N HIS A 78 -0.64 11.99 19.71
CA HIS A 78 -1.34 11.19 18.69
C HIS A 78 -0.55 9.93 18.33
N GLN A 79 0.77 10.00 18.23
CA GLN A 79 1.61 8.82 17.98
C GLN A 79 1.44 7.75 19.09
N THR A 80 1.46 8.19 20.36
CA THR A 80 1.34 7.31 21.53
C THR A 80 -0.03 6.64 21.61
N ASN A 81 -1.11 7.40 21.41
CA ASN A 81 -2.47 6.88 21.47
C ASN A 81 -2.70 5.80 20.42
N ARG A 82 -2.26 6.01 19.18
CA ARG A 82 -2.49 4.99 18.16
C ARG A 82 -1.59 3.75 18.31
N THR A 83 -0.36 3.85 18.80
CA THR A 83 0.45 2.66 19.11
C THR A 83 -0.23 1.80 20.19
N ARG A 84 -0.80 2.42 21.21
CA ARG A 84 -1.55 1.72 22.27
C ARG A 84 -2.86 1.13 21.76
N ASP A 85 -3.64 1.90 21.00
CA ASP A 85 -5.04 1.59 20.72
C ASP A 85 -5.25 0.88 19.37
N LYS A 86 -4.31 1.01 18.44
CA LYS A 86 -4.37 0.46 17.06
C LYS A 86 -3.27 -0.56 16.76
N ALA A 87 -2.38 -0.83 17.72
CA ALA A 87 -1.23 -1.72 17.56
C ALA A 87 -0.34 -1.37 16.36
N GLU A 88 -0.31 -0.09 15.98
CA GLU A 88 0.56 0.38 14.91
C GLU A 88 2.01 0.44 15.42
N VAL A 89 2.92 -0.21 14.70
CA VAL A 89 4.33 -0.38 15.06
C VAL A 89 5.22 0.35 14.07
N PHE A 90 6.18 1.12 14.58
CA PHE A 90 7.22 1.72 13.77
C PHE A 90 8.29 0.68 13.46
N THR A 91 8.49 0.38 12.18
CA THR A 91 9.58 -0.49 11.75
C THR A 91 10.72 0.37 11.19
N PRO A 92 11.82 0.54 11.94
CA PRO A 92 12.98 1.29 11.46
C PRO A 92 13.48 0.76 10.12
N SER A 93 14.01 1.63 9.25
CA SER A 93 14.43 1.22 7.90
C SER A 93 15.51 0.15 7.90
N TRP A 94 16.36 0.08 8.93
CA TRP A 94 17.38 -0.97 9.05
C TRP A 94 16.76 -2.35 9.33
N ILE A 95 15.62 -2.43 10.03
CA ILE A 95 14.86 -3.68 10.21
C ILE A 95 14.18 -4.07 8.90
N CYS A 96 13.52 -3.12 8.23
CA CYS A 96 12.92 -3.36 6.90
C CYS A 96 13.98 -3.88 5.93
N ASN A 97 15.16 -3.28 5.94
CA ASN A 97 16.29 -3.69 5.12
C ASN A 97 16.73 -5.14 5.43
N ALA A 98 16.89 -5.48 6.71
CA ALA A 98 17.29 -6.81 7.14
C ALA A 98 16.30 -7.88 6.62
N GLN A 99 15.00 -7.63 6.74
CA GLN A 99 13.97 -8.56 6.30
C GLN A 99 13.87 -8.64 4.77
N ASN A 100 13.95 -7.51 4.07
CA ASN A 100 13.98 -7.49 2.60
C ASN A 100 15.22 -8.23 2.05
N ASN A 101 16.36 -8.14 2.74
CA ASN A 101 17.57 -8.89 2.40
C ASN A 101 17.33 -10.41 2.47
N LEU A 102 16.58 -10.92 3.46
CA LEU A 102 16.26 -12.36 3.53
C LEU A 102 15.46 -12.84 2.30
N VAL A 103 14.52 -12.02 1.83
CA VAL A 103 13.70 -12.33 0.65
C VAL A 103 14.56 -12.36 -0.61
N ASP A 104 15.48 -11.42 -0.76
CA ASP A 104 16.40 -11.37 -1.91
C ASP A 104 17.47 -12.46 -1.83
N GLU A 105 18.01 -12.75 -0.65
CA GLU A 105 18.94 -13.85 -0.42
C GLU A 105 18.36 -15.18 -0.89
N GLN A 106 17.10 -15.44 -0.56
CA GLN A 106 16.38 -16.62 -1.02
C GLN A 106 16.20 -16.65 -2.54
N TRP A 107 15.95 -15.49 -3.17
CA TRP A 107 15.74 -15.43 -4.62
C TRP A 107 17.05 -15.53 -5.43
N PHE A 108 18.11 -14.86 -4.99
CA PHE A 108 19.41 -14.81 -5.67
C PHE A 108 20.34 -15.97 -5.27
N GLY A 109 20.07 -16.64 -4.15
CA GLY A 109 20.94 -17.69 -3.60
C GLY A 109 22.25 -17.17 -3.01
N ARG A 110 22.37 -15.87 -2.75
CA ARG A 110 23.56 -15.23 -2.17
C ARG A 110 23.20 -14.00 -1.33
N LYS A 111 24.09 -13.66 -0.40
CA LYS A 111 24.01 -12.46 0.45
C LYS A 111 24.43 -11.19 -0.26
N ASP A 112 24.12 -10.07 0.37
CA ASP A 112 24.61 -8.72 0.05
C ASP A 112 24.35 -8.29 -1.40
N VAL A 113 23.15 -8.60 -1.92
CA VAL A 113 22.77 -8.29 -3.30
C VAL A 113 22.66 -6.78 -3.51
N PHE A 114 21.80 -6.11 -2.74
CA PHE A 114 21.51 -4.68 -2.89
C PHE A 114 22.30 -3.79 -1.93
N ASN A 115 22.69 -4.32 -0.78
CA ASN A 115 23.44 -3.61 0.24
C ASN A 115 24.13 -4.61 1.17
N ILE A 116 25.13 -4.11 1.91
CA ILE A 116 25.75 -4.82 3.02
C ILE A 116 25.13 -4.29 4.31
N GLN A 117 24.50 -5.18 5.07
CA GLN A 117 23.89 -4.84 6.35
C GLN A 117 24.98 -4.58 7.41
N LYS A 118 24.77 -3.54 8.21
CA LYS A 118 25.46 -3.26 9.47
C LYS A 118 24.43 -3.27 10.60
N GLU A 119 24.85 -3.06 11.85
CA GLU A 119 23.96 -3.14 13.03
C GLU A 119 22.62 -2.41 12.85
N MET A 120 22.65 -1.08 12.84
CA MET A 120 21.47 -0.22 12.65
C MET A 120 21.58 0.63 11.37
N SER A 121 22.32 0.17 10.38
CA SER A 121 22.54 0.86 9.11
C SER A 121 22.88 -0.11 8.00
N TRP A 122 23.04 0.38 6.77
CA TRP A 122 23.49 -0.41 5.64
C TRP A 122 24.37 0.42 4.72
N LYS A 123 25.07 -0.26 3.81
CA LYS A 123 25.80 0.38 2.71
C LYS A 123 25.31 -0.20 1.40
N ALA A 124 24.61 0.60 0.59
CA ALA A 124 24.16 0.14 -0.73
C ALA A 124 25.33 -0.25 -1.64
N THR A 125 25.11 -1.28 -2.46
CA THR A 125 26.07 -1.67 -3.52
C THR A 125 26.06 -0.63 -4.63
N ALA A 126 27.23 -0.25 -5.12
CA ALA A 126 27.35 0.72 -6.22
C ALA A 126 27.32 0.05 -7.60
N ASP A 127 27.81 -1.19 -7.68
CA ASP A 127 27.89 -1.93 -8.93
C ASP A 127 26.51 -2.42 -9.38
N LYS A 128 26.37 -2.61 -10.69
CA LYS A 128 25.18 -3.22 -11.30
C LYS A 128 24.89 -4.59 -10.68
N ILE A 129 23.62 -4.87 -10.41
CA ILE A 129 23.20 -6.14 -9.81
C ILE A 129 23.45 -7.29 -10.78
N ALA A 130 24.34 -8.20 -10.36
CA ALA A 130 24.62 -9.42 -11.10
C ALA A 130 23.52 -10.48 -10.86
N PHE A 131 22.96 -10.98 -11.95
CA PHE A 131 21.99 -12.08 -11.98
C PHE A 131 22.67 -13.41 -12.34
N PRO A 132 22.17 -14.55 -11.84
CA PRO A 132 22.67 -15.87 -12.25
C PRO A 132 22.54 -16.08 -13.77
N ASP A 133 23.50 -16.80 -14.35
CA ASP A 133 23.46 -17.19 -15.77
C ASP A 133 22.57 -18.42 -15.97
N ASP A 134 21.29 -18.28 -15.64
CA ASP A 134 20.28 -19.31 -15.86
C ASP A 134 18.94 -18.71 -16.29
N ARG A 135 18.16 -19.49 -17.05
CA ARG A 135 16.87 -19.04 -17.61
C ARG A 135 15.78 -18.87 -16.54
N GLN A 136 15.99 -19.36 -15.32
CA GLN A 136 15.03 -19.28 -14.21
C GLN A 136 15.18 -18.03 -13.36
N HIS A 137 16.36 -17.40 -13.32
CA HIS A 137 16.64 -16.23 -12.49
C HIS A 137 17.04 -15.00 -13.31
N THR A 138 16.23 -14.65 -14.32
CA THR A 138 16.44 -13.42 -15.08
C THR A 138 15.94 -12.19 -14.30
N TRP A 139 16.49 -11.01 -14.61
CA TRP A 139 16.07 -9.76 -13.97
C TRP A 139 14.57 -9.47 -14.18
N GLN A 140 14.01 -9.84 -15.33
CA GLN A 140 12.58 -9.74 -15.61
C GLN A 140 11.75 -10.57 -14.62
N LYS A 141 12.21 -11.79 -14.31
CA LYS A 141 11.55 -12.67 -13.33
C LYS A 141 11.65 -12.11 -11.92
N TYR A 142 12.74 -11.42 -11.57
CA TYR A 142 12.86 -10.70 -10.31
C TYR A 142 11.86 -9.54 -10.22
N VAL A 143 11.81 -8.70 -11.27
CA VAL A 143 10.85 -7.58 -11.36
C VAL A 143 9.42 -8.09 -11.28
N ASP A 144 9.13 -9.25 -11.85
CA ASP A 144 7.82 -9.87 -11.84
C ASP A 144 7.45 -10.63 -10.57
N ALA A 145 8.42 -10.92 -9.69
CA ALA A 145 8.19 -11.70 -8.49
C ALA A 145 7.21 -10.97 -7.58
N GLN A 146 6.07 -11.59 -7.27
CA GLN A 146 5.04 -10.96 -6.46
C GLN A 146 5.52 -10.76 -5.02
N ARG A 147 5.19 -9.59 -4.45
CA ARG A 147 5.47 -9.22 -3.06
C ARG A 147 4.22 -8.62 -2.45
N LEU A 148 3.92 -8.96 -1.21
CA LEU A 148 2.78 -8.45 -0.47
C LEU A 148 3.25 -7.94 0.89
N GLU A 149 3.00 -6.67 1.18
CA GLU A 149 3.16 -6.10 2.52
C GLU A 149 1.80 -6.14 3.24
N ILE A 150 1.71 -6.92 4.32
CA ILE A 150 0.50 -7.08 5.13
C ILE A 150 0.45 -5.94 6.15
N SER A 151 -0.71 -5.31 6.34
CA SER A 151 -0.89 -4.15 7.24
C SER A 151 0.21 -3.11 7.02
N CYS A 152 0.25 -2.58 5.80
CA CYS A 152 1.42 -1.89 5.28
C CYS A 152 1.68 -0.53 5.93
N GLY A 153 0.74 0.06 6.68
CA GLY A 153 0.91 1.42 7.20
C GLY A 153 1.26 2.37 6.06
N GLU A 154 2.43 3.01 6.12
CA GLU A 154 3.00 3.92 5.10
C GLU A 154 3.83 3.20 4.02
N ALA A 155 3.80 1.87 3.99
CA ALA A 155 4.51 0.93 3.12
C ALA A 155 6.05 0.95 3.19
N PRO A 156 6.68 0.95 4.39
CA PRO A 156 8.13 1.03 4.54
C PRO A 156 8.89 -0.20 4.01
N TYR A 157 8.24 -1.34 3.79
CA TYR A 157 8.88 -2.49 3.14
C TYR A 157 8.82 -2.42 1.62
N LEU A 158 7.80 -1.78 1.04
CA LEU A 158 7.71 -1.58 -0.40
C LEU A 158 8.57 -0.41 -0.88
N VAL A 159 8.55 0.74 -0.21
CA VAL A 159 9.33 1.93 -0.55
C VAL A 159 9.91 2.57 0.70
N SER A 160 11.13 3.10 0.62
CA SER A 160 11.81 3.71 1.77
C SER A 160 12.25 5.13 1.43
N ARG A 161 11.30 6.05 1.27
CA ARG A 161 11.61 7.47 1.00
C ARG A 161 12.29 8.15 2.18
N TYR A 162 11.98 7.71 3.38
CA TYR A 162 12.50 8.19 4.65
C TYR A 162 12.49 7.07 5.69
N ASP A 163 13.24 7.24 6.77
CA ASP A 163 13.15 6.36 7.92
C ASP A 163 11.93 6.73 8.78
N THR A 164 11.08 5.74 9.06
CA THR A 164 9.77 5.95 9.72
C THR A 164 9.88 6.34 11.19
N VAL A 165 11.07 6.20 11.80
CA VAL A 165 11.31 6.55 13.21
C VAL A 165 11.94 7.93 13.32
N THR A 166 12.93 8.23 12.48
CA THR A 166 13.71 9.46 12.55
C THR A 166 13.20 10.56 11.61
N GLY A 167 12.46 10.20 10.56
CA GLY A 167 12.07 11.09 9.48
C GLY A 167 13.22 11.44 8.53
N GLU A 168 14.42 10.88 8.72
CA GLU A 168 15.52 11.20 7.82
C GLU A 168 15.25 10.70 6.40
N THR A 169 15.31 11.60 5.43
CA THR A 169 15.13 11.23 4.01
C THR A 169 16.24 10.29 3.55
N ILE A 170 15.85 9.28 2.75
CA ILE A 170 16.78 8.28 2.22
C ILE A 170 16.98 8.54 0.73
N PRO A 171 18.21 8.87 0.29
CA PRO A 171 18.53 9.05 -1.14
C PRO A 171 18.15 7.81 -1.95
N ILE A 172 17.71 7.99 -3.21
CA ILE A 172 17.26 6.89 -4.10
C ILE A 172 18.28 5.74 -4.15
N SER A 173 19.57 6.07 -4.26
CA SER A 173 20.67 5.09 -4.30
C SER A 173 20.85 4.27 -3.02
N GLN A 174 20.30 4.71 -1.89
CA GLN A 174 20.35 4.03 -0.60
C GLN A 174 19.01 3.36 -0.21
N ARG A 175 17.96 3.49 -1.03
CA ARG A 175 16.64 2.95 -0.67
C ARG A 175 16.62 1.42 -0.65
N ILE A 176 15.82 0.88 0.25
CA ILE A 176 15.78 -0.54 0.62
C ILE A 176 14.44 -1.21 0.32
N GLY A 177 13.43 -0.44 -0.09
CA GLY A 177 12.09 -0.97 -0.38
C GLY A 177 12.11 -2.02 -1.49
N LEU A 178 11.21 -3.00 -1.45
CA LEU A 178 11.11 -4.04 -2.47
C LEU A 178 10.80 -3.46 -3.85
N LEU A 179 10.00 -2.39 -3.92
CA LEU A 179 9.76 -1.66 -5.17
C LEU A 179 10.99 -0.83 -5.56
N ASP A 180 11.66 -0.17 -4.63
CA ASP A 180 12.90 0.57 -4.91
C ASP A 180 13.97 -0.34 -5.55
N ARG A 181 14.16 -1.54 -4.99
CA ARG A 181 15.07 -2.57 -5.53
C ARG A 181 14.68 -3.01 -6.93
N LYS A 182 13.39 -3.22 -7.20
CA LYS A 182 12.89 -3.53 -8.54
C LYS A 182 13.13 -2.37 -9.52
N LEU A 183 12.88 -1.13 -9.12
CA LEU A 183 13.11 0.05 -9.96
C LEU A 183 14.60 0.28 -10.25
N ARG A 184 15.49 -0.03 -9.30
CA ARG A 184 16.94 -0.08 -9.54
C ARG A 184 17.28 -1.13 -10.60
N VAL A 185 16.78 -2.36 -10.46
CA VAL A 185 17.00 -3.44 -11.44
C VAL A 185 16.48 -3.06 -12.83
N VAL A 186 15.27 -2.48 -12.93
CA VAL A 186 14.74 -1.98 -14.21
C VAL A 186 15.68 -0.91 -14.76
N SER A 187 16.14 0.01 -13.92
CA SER A 187 17.00 1.10 -14.34
C SER A 187 18.35 0.63 -14.87
N GLU A 188 18.96 -0.37 -14.24
CA GLU A 188 20.25 -0.91 -14.66
C GLU A 188 20.20 -1.75 -15.95
N ASN A 189 19.01 -2.18 -16.38
CA ASN A 189 18.82 -3.15 -17.47
C ASN A 189 17.98 -2.65 -18.64
N THR A 190 17.66 -1.36 -18.68
CA THR A 190 16.94 -0.73 -19.79
C THR A 190 17.68 0.51 -20.24
N ASP A 191 17.56 0.86 -21.51
CA ASP A 191 18.25 2.03 -22.09
C ASP A 191 17.26 3.15 -22.48
N THR A 192 16.08 2.77 -22.95
CA THR A 192 15.08 3.72 -23.47
C THR A 192 14.00 4.05 -22.44
N GLU A 193 13.40 5.24 -22.56
CA GLU A 193 12.27 5.68 -21.72
C GLU A 193 11.04 4.76 -21.85
N GLU A 194 10.78 4.25 -23.06
CA GLU A 194 9.67 3.35 -23.34
C GLU A 194 9.85 1.97 -22.68
N GLU A 195 11.03 1.38 -22.84
CA GLU A 195 11.36 0.09 -22.22
C GLU A 195 11.38 0.20 -20.70
N TRP A 196 12.01 1.25 -20.18
CA TRP A 196 12.03 1.54 -18.75
C TRP A 196 10.61 1.67 -18.19
N PHE A 197 9.74 2.46 -18.84
CA PHE A 197 8.36 2.63 -18.37
C PHE A 197 7.56 1.33 -18.46
N THR A 198 7.83 0.50 -19.48
CA THR A 198 7.20 -0.83 -19.61
C THR A 198 7.53 -1.73 -18.44
N TRP A 199 8.79 -1.83 -18.05
CA TRP A 199 9.22 -2.65 -16.92
C TRP A 199 8.91 -2.03 -15.55
N THR A 200 8.90 -0.71 -15.45
CA THR A 200 8.40 0.00 -14.26
C THR A 200 6.94 -0.33 -13.99
N LYS A 201 6.06 -0.32 -15.01
CA LYS A 201 4.67 -0.80 -14.83
C LYS A 201 4.62 -2.21 -14.27
N ARG A 202 5.49 -3.11 -14.75
CA ARG A 202 5.55 -4.50 -14.25
C ARG A 202 6.01 -4.58 -12.80
N ALA A 203 6.98 -3.77 -12.41
CA ALA A 203 7.42 -3.66 -11.02
C ALA A 203 6.25 -3.24 -10.10
N PHE A 204 5.54 -2.18 -10.46
CA PHE A 204 4.35 -1.71 -9.73
C PHE A 204 3.24 -2.77 -9.69
N GLN A 205 2.98 -3.46 -10.80
CA GLN A 205 1.99 -4.54 -10.86
C GLN A 205 2.33 -5.75 -9.98
N SER A 206 3.62 -5.94 -9.65
CA SER A 206 4.10 -7.08 -8.85
C SER A 206 4.10 -6.85 -7.34
N VAL A 207 4.00 -5.60 -6.89
CA VAL A 207 3.99 -5.24 -5.46
C VAL A 207 2.57 -4.95 -5.01
N TYR A 208 2.19 -5.52 -3.88
CA TYR A 208 0.87 -5.44 -3.30
C TYR A 208 0.98 -5.03 -1.84
N GLY A 209 -0.07 -4.43 -1.30
CA GLY A 209 -0.19 -4.13 0.12
C GLY A 209 -1.64 -3.98 0.53
N PHE A 210 -1.93 -4.14 1.82
CA PHE A 210 -3.23 -3.72 2.33
C PHE A 210 -3.10 -3.09 3.70
N GLU A 211 -4.03 -2.18 3.99
CA GLU A 211 -4.10 -1.48 5.25
C GLU A 211 -5.56 -1.37 5.70
N TYR A 212 -5.79 -1.32 7.00
CA TYR A 212 -7.08 -1.10 7.61
C TYR A 212 -7.46 0.39 7.56
N GLN A 213 -6.56 1.26 8.02
CA GLN A 213 -6.83 2.69 8.20
C GLN A 213 -6.64 3.46 6.89
N GLY A 214 -7.62 4.29 6.54
CA GLY A 214 -7.64 4.98 5.25
C GLY A 214 -6.55 6.04 5.11
N ASP A 215 -6.22 6.74 6.19
CA ASP A 215 -5.17 7.76 6.21
C ASP A 215 -3.79 7.14 5.98
N SER A 216 -3.46 6.06 6.70
CA SER A 216 -2.21 5.33 6.48
C SER A 216 -2.13 4.74 5.07
N LEU A 217 -3.23 4.18 4.56
CA LEU A 217 -3.29 3.67 3.19
C LEU A 217 -3.02 4.77 2.14
N LEU A 218 -3.54 5.98 2.34
CA LEU A 218 -3.29 7.10 1.43
C LEU A 218 -1.80 7.45 1.40
N LEU A 219 -1.16 7.59 2.57
CA LEU A 219 0.28 7.85 2.68
C LEU A 219 1.12 6.78 1.98
N ALA A 220 0.77 5.50 2.13
CA ALA A 220 1.45 4.42 1.40
C ALA A 220 1.30 4.58 -0.13
N ARG A 221 0.09 4.88 -0.61
CA ARG A 221 -0.19 5.09 -2.03
C ARG A 221 0.60 6.28 -2.59
N GLU A 222 0.70 7.36 -1.83
CA GLU A 222 1.50 8.54 -2.16
C GLU A 222 2.98 8.26 -2.16
N ASN A 223 3.51 7.58 -1.13
CA ASN A 223 4.91 7.18 -1.07
C ASN A 223 5.32 6.36 -2.30
N LEU A 224 4.48 5.43 -2.76
CA LEU A 224 4.72 4.68 -4.00
C LEU A 224 4.66 5.59 -5.24
N PHE A 225 3.70 6.51 -5.31
CA PHE A 225 3.54 7.42 -6.44
C PHE A 225 4.71 8.40 -6.56
N VAL A 226 5.12 9.03 -5.46
CA VAL A 226 6.25 9.96 -5.42
C VAL A 226 7.55 9.24 -5.73
N THR A 227 7.73 7.99 -5.26
CA THR A 227 8.88 7.16 -5.63
C THR A 227 8.98 7.00 -7.15
N PHE A 228 7.87 6.76 -7.86
CA PHE A 228 7.87 6.73 -9.32
C PHE A 228 8.35 8.05 -9.94
N VAL A 229 7.81 9.18 -9.46
CA VAL A 229 8.15 10.52 -9.98
C VAL A 229 9.63 10.86 -9.72
N GLU A 230 10.13 10.56 -8.52
CA GLU A 230 11.52 10.78 -8.10
C GLU A 230 12.51 9.99 -8.96
N VAL A 231 12.29 8.68 -9.10
CA VAL A 231 13.18 7.81 -9.90
C VAL A 231 13.12 8.21 -11.38
N TYR A 232 11.94 8.57 -11.89
CA TYR A 232 11.80 9.06 -13.26
C TYR A 232 12.61 10.35 -13.48
N ARG A 233 12.51 11.29 -12.54
CA ARG A 233 13.20 12.58 -12.61
C ARG A 233 14.70 12.42 -12.49
N GLU A 234 15.18 11.57 -11.57
CA GLU A 234 16.61 11.28 -11.41
C GLU A 234 17.19 10.71 -12.71
N ARG A 235 16.47 9.78 -13.35
CA ARG A 235 16.94 9.10 -14.56
C ARG A 235 16.88 9.96 -15.82
N PHE A 236 15.78 10.67 -16.04
CA PHE A 236 15.52 11.37 -17.31
C PHE A 236 15.64 12.89 -17.23
N GLY A 237 15.88 13.46 -16.05
CA GLY A 237 16.02 14.90 -15.84
C GLY A 237 14.73 15.71 -16.03
N LYS A 238 13.58 15.06 -16.17
CA LYS A 238 12.26 15.67 -16.41
C LYS A 238 11.16 14.95 -15.64
N LEU A 239 9.98 15.55 -15.54
CA LEU A 239 8.81 14.89 -14.94
C LEU A 239 8.19 13.88 -15.91
N PRO A 240 7.55 12.80 -15.41
CA PRO A 240 6.81 11.88 -16.26
C PRO A 240 5.61 12.56 -16.91
N HIS A 241 5.17 12.04 -18.05
CA HIS A 241 3.97 12.53 -18.71
C HIS A 241 2.72 12.18 -17.87
N LEU A 242 1.70 13.05 -17.86
CA LEU A 242 0.49 12.84 -17.06
C LEU A 242 -0.19 11.49 -17.33
N ARG A 243 -0.21 11.05 -18.58
CA ARG A 243 -0.71 9.72 -18.96
C ARG A 243 0.03 8.58 -18.23
N GLN A 244 1.35 8.69 -18.07
CA GLN A 244 2.14 7.70 -17.33
C GLN A 244 1.81 7.75 -15.84
N MET A 245 1.71 8.95 -15.27
CA MET A 245 1.30 9.15 -13.86
C MET A 245 -0.06 8.52 -13.57
N LYS A 246 -1.08 8.77 -14.39
CA LYS A 246 -2.43 8.19 -14.23
C LYS A 246 -2.43 6.66 -14.30
N VAL A 247 -1.59 6.08 -15.18
CA VAL A 247 -1.43 4.62 -15.27
C VAL A 247 -0.84 4.05 -13.99
N ILE A 248 0.21 4.67 -13.46
CA ILE A 248 0.86 4.23 -12.21
C ILE A 248 -0.07 4.41 -11.01
N ALA A 249 -0.72 5.57 -10.87
CA ALA A 249 -1.70 5.83 -9.81
C ALA A 249 -2.82 4.78 -9.82
N ASN A 250 -3.33 4.40 -11.01
CA ASN A 250 -4.35 3.36 -11.11
C ASN A 250 -3.83 1.97 -10.72
N ILE A 251 -2.57 1.64 -11.03
CA ILE A 251 -1.95 0.38 -10.57
C ILE A 251 -1.84 0.39 -9.04
N ILE A 252 -1.36 1.49 -8.46
CA ILE A 252 -1.24 1.68 -7.01
C ILE A 252 -2.61 1.49 -6.34
N ALA A 253 -3.66 2.14 -6.83
CA ALA A 253 -5.01 2.01 -6.26
C ALA A 253 -5.59 0.58 -6.35
N TRP A 254 -5.16 -0.22 -7.31
CA TRP A 254 -5.51 -1.65 -7.40
C TRP A 254 -4.67 -2.53 -6.47
N ASN A 255 -3.41 -2.18 -6.25
CA ASN A 255 -2.43 -3.04 -5.59
C ASN A 255 -2.26 -2.76 -4.10
N LEU A 256 -2.53 -1.53 -3.66
CA LEU A 256 -2.62 -1.15 -2.26
C LEU A 256 -4.10 -0.89 -1.96
N TRP A 257 -4.78 -1.78 -1.22
CA TRP A 257 -6.23 -1.69 -0.99
C TRP A 257 -6.59 -1.69 0.50
N GLN A 258 -7.80 -1.22 0.80
CA GLN A 258 -8.29 -1.16 2.17
C GLN A 258 -8.95 -2.50 2.57
N MET A 259 -8.52 -3.10 3.68
CA MET A 259 -9.03 -4.40 4.11
C MET A 259 -8.82 -4.67 5.60
N ASP A 260 -9.82 -5.28 6.23
CA ASP A 260 -9.66 -5.97 7.50
C ASP A 260 -8.88 -7.28 7.28
N GLY A 261 -7.61 -7.30 7.66
CA GLY A 261 -6.71 -8.44 7.47
C GLY A 261 -7.14 -9.74 8.17
N THR A 262 -8.03 -9.66 9.16
CA THR A 262 -8.55 -10.85 9.86
C THR A 262 -9.82 -11.41 9.21
N LYS A 263 -10.57 -10.56 8.49
CA LYS A 263 -11.87 -10.91 7.89
C LYS A 263 -11.84 -10.97 6.36
N TYR A 264 -10.82 -10.39 5.73
CA TYR A 264 -10.67 -10.18 4.28
C TYR A 264 -11.82 -9.40 3.62
N VAL A 265 -12.49 -8.56 4.40
CA VAL A 265 -13.55 -7.66 3.94
C VAL A 265 -13.15 -6.20 4.13
N VAL A 266 -13.84 -5.29 3.46
CA VAL A 266 -13.71 -3.84 3.69
C VAL A 266 -13.98 -3.54 5.18
N PRO A 267 -13.18 -2.70 5.85
CA PRO A 267 -13.37 -2.36 7.26
C PRO A 267 -14.81 -1.94 7.58
N GLY A 268 -15.37 -2.50 8.66
CA GLY A 268 -16.73 -2.16 9.11
C GLY A 268 -17.87 -2.57 8.16
N SER A 269 -17.60 -3.36 7.12
CA SER A 269 -18.62 -3.75 6.12
C SER A 269 -19.51 -4.92 6.53
N CYS A 270 -19.11 -5.71 7.54
CA CYS A 270 -19.98 -6.73 8.13
C CYS A 270 -21.22 -6.08 8.74
N ARG A 271 -22.38 -6.71 8.57
CA ARG A 271 -23.67 -6.17 9.01
C ARG A 271 -24.26 -7.04 10.11
N GLU A 272 -25.02 -6.39 10.97
CA GLU A 272 -25.88 -7.03 11.95
C GLU A 272 -27.32 -6.84 11.47
N THR A 273 -28.10 -7.90 11.44
CA THR A 273 -29.51 -7.84 11.05
C THR A 273 -30.34 -7.75 12.31
N ARG A 274 -31.14 -6.67 12.46
CA ARG A 274 -32.15 -6.60 13.51
C ARG A 274 -33.42 -7.24 12.99
N ILE A 275 -33.86 -8.30 13.65
CA ILE A 275 -35.09 -9.02 13.35
C ILE A 275 -36.07 -8.65 14.46
N GLU A 276 -37.13 -7.93 14.11
CA GLU A 276 -38.26 -7.72 15.01
C GLU A 276 -39.15 -8.95 14.97
N ILE A 277 -39.26 -9.65 16.10
CA ILE A 277 -40.12 -10.80 16.27
C ILE A 277 -41.41 -10.31 16.93
N PHE A 278 -42.50 -10.37 16.19
CA PHE A 278 -43.84 -10.09 16.71
C PHE A 278 -44.37 -11.32 17.44
N SER A 279 -44.50 -11.23 18.76
CA SER A 279 -45.08 -12.28 19.59
C SER A 279 -46.42 -11.83 20.20
N MET A 280 -47.15 -12.77 20.80
CA MET A 280 -48.40 -12.50 21.52
C MET A 280 -48.21 -11.56 22.74
N PHE A 281 -46.96 -11.38 23.21
CA PHE A 281 -46.60 -10.58 24.39
C PHE A 281 -45.90 -9.25 24.04
N GLY A 282 -45.80 -8.91 22.75
CA GLY A 282 -45.15 -7.69 22.27
C GLY A 282 -44.08 -7.96 21.22
N THR A 283 -43.38 -6.89 20.83
CA THR A 283 -42.25 -6.93 19.89
C THR A 283 -40.97 -7.24 20.64
N GLU A 284 -40.28 -8.31 20.24
CA GLU A 284 -38.92 -8.64 20.73
C GLU A 284 -37.91 -8.35 19.62
N GLU A 285 -36.85 -7.60 19.93
CA GLU A 285 -35.73 -7.39 19.01
C GLU A 285 -34.70 -8.50 19.16
N GLN A 286 -34.47 -9.27 18.09
CA GLN A 286 -33.35 -10.20 17.99
C GLN A 286 -32.28 -9.63 17.06
N ILE A 287 -31.04 -9.53 17.56
CA ILE A 287 -29.89 -9.12 16.75
C ILE A 287 -29.20 -10.38 16.21
N ASP A 288 -29.24 -10.57 14.90
CA ASP A 288 -28.49 -11.61 14.20
C ASP A 288 -27.13 -11.05 13.75
N LEU A 289 -26.07 -11.51 14.43
CA LEU A 289 -24.70 -11.09 14.18
C LEU A 289 -24.13 -11.81 12.94
N CYS A 290 -23.21 -11.14 12.24
CA CYS A 290 -22.47 -11.73 11.12
C CYS A 290 -21.90 -13.13 11.48
N PRO A 291 -22.25 -14.20 10.72
CA PRO A 291 -21.82 -15.56 11.03
C PRO A 291 -20.29 -15.72 11.08
N GLY A 292 -19.59 -15.06 10.16
CA GLY A 292 -18.12 -15.01 10.13
C GLY A 292 -17.54 -14.33 11.36
N CYS A 293 -18.13 -13.24 11.84
CA CYS A 293 -17.67 -12.56 13.07
C CYS A 293 -17.87 -13.43 14.31
N LYS A 294 -18.99 -14.17 14.39
CA LYS A 294 -19.28 -15.07 15.52
C LYS A 294 -18.37 -16.30 15.55
N SER A 295 -18.06 -16.85 14.37
CA SER A 295 -17.31 -18.11 14.24
C SER A 295 -15.81 -17.92 14.02
N GLY A 296 -15.36 -16.71 13.68
CA GLY A 296 -14.00 -16.47 13.17
C GLY A 296 -13.75 -17.07 11.78
N ASN A 297 -14.80 -17.57 11.10
CA ASN A 297 -14.67 -18.16 9.78
C ASN A 297 -14.61 -17.06 8.72
N ILE A 298 -13.41 -16.82 8.17
CA ILE A 298 -13.14 -15.95 7.03
C ILE A 298 -14.00 -16.25 5.78
N ARG A 299 -14.61 -17.45 5.76
CA ARG A 299 -15.63 -17.98 4.84
C ARG A 299 -16.96 -17.26 4.80
N ALA A 300 -17.37 -16.85 6.00
CA ALA A 300 -18.76 -16.73 6.40
C ALA A 300 -19.12 -15.29 6.77
N HIS A 301 -18.22 -14.34 6.51
CA HIS A 301 -18.55 -12.93 6.66
C HIS A 301 -19.62 -12.53 5.62
N ASN A 302 -20.60 -11.77 6.09
CA ASN A 302 -21.62 -11.12 5.26
C ASN A 302 -21.19 -9.70 4.79
N GLY A 303 -19.95 -9.32 5.09
CA GLY A 303 -19.34 -8.07 4.64
C GLY A 303 -18.92 -8.12 3.17
N ILE A 304 -18.33 -7.03 2.70
CA ILE A 304 -17.89 -6.89 1.30
C ILE A 304 -16.46 -7.40 1.22
N TYR A 305 -16.23 -8.57 0.63
CA TYR A 305 -14.89 -9.13 0.44
C TYR A 305 -14.04 -8.24 -0.48
N SER A 306 -12.82 -7.94 -0.04
CA SER A 306 -11.90 -7.08 -0.80
C SER A 306 -11.46 -7.76 -2.09
N VAL A 307 -11.41 -6.99 -3.17
CA VAL A 307 -11.00 -7.48 -4.50
C VAL A 307 -9.62 -6.95 -4.87
N ILE A 308 -8.88 -7.77 -5.59
CA ILE A 308 -7.57 -7.45 -6.12
C ILE A 308 -7.54 -7.74 -7.63
N LYS A 309 -6.53 -7.18 -8.30
CA LYS A 309 -6.27 -7.47 -9.70
C LYS A 309 -5.08 -8.40 -9.85
N ASP A 310 -5.31 -9.53 -10.53
CA ASP A 310 -4.24 -10.31 -11.11
C ASP A 310 -3.89 -9.73 -12.48
N TRP A 311 -2.74 -9.06 -12.56
CA TRP A 311 -2.27 -8.42 -13.78
C TRP A 311 -1.83 -9.40 -14.86
N ARG A 312 -1.50 -10.66 -14.51
CA ARG A 312 -1.07 -11.68 -15.47
C ARG A 312 -2.24 -12.25 -16.24
N SER A 313 -3.30 -12.64 -15.52
CA SER A 313 -4.54 -13.12 -16.13
C SER A 313 -5.47 -11.99 -16.57
N ASN A 314 -5.18 -10.74 -16.14
CA ASN A 314 -6.05 -9.57 -16.28
C ASN A 314 -7.45 -9.81 -15.69
N GLN A 315 -7.53 -10.57 -14.60
CA GLN A 315 -8.78 -10.88 -13.88
C GLN A 315 -8.86 -10.13 -12.56
N THR A 316 -10.09 -9.80 -12.16
CA THR A 316 -10.40 -9.31 -10.81
C THR A 316 -10.90 -10.49 -9.98
N MET A 317 -10.40 -10.64 -8.77
CA MET A 317 -10.78 -11.73 -7.87
C MET A 317 -10.76 -11.24 -6.42
N THR A 318 -11.45 -11.96 -5.53
CA THR A 318 -11.37 -11.66 -4.09
C THR A 318 -9.99 -11.99 -3.54
N PHE A 319 -9.47 -11.22 -2.58
CA PHE A 319 -8.22 -11.60 -1.90
C PHE A 319 -8.36 -12.98 -1.21
N LEU A 320 -9.53 -13.27 -0.65
CA LEU A 320 -9.86 -14.55 -0.02
C LEU A 320 -9.58 -15.78 -0.93
N SER A 321 -9.78 -15.67 -2.24
CA SER A 321 -9.52 -16.79 -3.16
C SER A 321 -8.02 -17.07 -3.35
N MET A 322 -7.13 -16.10 -3.10
CA MET A 322 -5.67 -16.25 -3.21
C MET A 322 -5.03 -16.92 -2.00
N VAL A 323 -5.62 -16.76 -0.81
CA VAL A 323 -5.09 -17.33 0.46
C VAL A 323 -5.12 -18.89 0.44
N ARG A 324 -5.64 -19.53 -0.62
CA ARG A 324 -5.63 -20.98 -0.82
C ARG A 324 -4.81 -21.41 -2.03
N GLY A 325 -3.53 -21.69 -1.81
CA GLY A 325 -2.65 -22.40 -2.75
C GLY A 325 -2.49 -23.89 -2.44
N GLY A 326 -3.57 -24.67 -2.31
CA GLY A 326 -3.47 -26.11 -2.01
C GLY A 326 -4.69 -26.94 -2.44
N LYS A 327 -4.91 -27.04 -3.76
CA LYS A 327 -5.94 -27.84 -4.48
C LYS A 327 -7.41 -27.46 -4.24
N ALA A 328 -8.07 -27.06 -5.32
CA ALA A 328 -9.48 -27.35 -5.55
C ALA A 328 -9.66 -27.79 -7.01
N ASN A 329 -9.30 -29.06 -7.28
CA ASN A 329 -10.11 -29.83 -8.20
C ASN A 329 -11.43 -30.06 -7.49
N GLY A 330 -12.50 -29.48 -8.02
CA GLY A 330 -13.84 -29.61 -7.49
C GLY A 330 -14.79 -28.89 -8.43
N GLY A 331 -15.01 -29.51 -9.59
CA GLY A 331 -16.16 -29.15 -10.39
C GLY A 331 -17.44 -29.42 -9.61
N VAL A 332 -18.44 -28.59 -9.87
CA VAL A 332 -19.79 -29.06 -10.19
C VAL A 332 -20.19 -28.37 -11.46
#